data_AF-A0A7T2YUM1-F1
#
_entry.id   AF-A0A7T2YUM1-F1
#
_cell.length_a   1.000
_cell.length_b   1.000
_cell.length_c   1.000
_cell.angle_alpha   90.00
_cell.angle_beta   90.00
_cell.angle_gamma   90.00
#
_symmetry.space_group_name_H-M   'P 1'
#
loop_
_entity.id
_entity.type
_entity.pdbx_description
1 polymer ?
#
loop_
_entity_poly.entity_id
_entity_poly.type
_entity_poly.pdbx_seq_one_letter_code
_entity_poly.pdbx_strand_id
1 'polypeptide(L)'
;MKKENEWLIYVQDNNLRQFSFIGPLQKNQIYQWLDVASKEQDNDREILFNEIELSNRLEYKNYAEALGFSETKKDLLPLPKDRSNEYKGNIPKYANKADPERIIHILCKGKCKKTTLAEINRPYPGKETLKSASLGDYKATCLQCGHIAQDNYNWYR
;
A
#
# COMPACT_ATOMS: atom_id res chain seq x y z
N MET A 1 9.87 -23.04 -10.25
CA MET A 1 9.13 -22.13 -9.34
C MET A 1 10.15 -21.29 -8.61
N LYS A 2 10.20 -19.98 -8.82
CA LYS A 2 11.05 -19.09 -8.01
C LYS A 2 10.40 -19.00 -6.62
N LYS A 3 11.14 -19.25 -5.55
CA LYS A 3 10.69 -18.89 -4.20
C LYS A 3 10.48 -17.38 -4.23
N GLU A 4 9.23 -16.94 -4.10
CA GLU A 4 8.98 -15.53 -3.85
C GLU A 4 9.63 -15.18 -2.51
N ASN A 5 10.43 -14.11 -2.47
CA ASN A 5 11.03 -13.67 -1.22
C ASN A 5 9.90 -13.31 -0.26
N GLU A 6 9.89 -13.91 0.92
CA GLU A 6 8.95 -13.59 1.99
C GLU A 6 9.45 -12.34 2.73
N TRP A 7 8.57 -11.35 2.87
CA TRP A 7 8.89 -10.08 3.51
C TRP A 7 8.21 -9.97 4.86
N LEU A 8 8.81 -9.18 5.74
CA LEU A 8 8.23 -8.73 7.00
C LEU A 8 8.22 -7.21 7.01
N ILE A 9 7.32 -6.65 7.80
CA ILE A 9 7.36 -5.24 8.18
C ILE A 9 7.77 -5.19 9.64
N TYR A 10 8.95 -4.63 9.86
CA TYR A 10 9.39 -4.26 11.19
C TYR A 10 8.66 -2.98 11.61
N VAL A 11 8.07 -2.99 12.79
CA VAL A 11 7.42 -1.82 13.39
C VAL A 11 7.98 -1.63 14.78
N GLN A 12 8.47 -0.42 15.07
CA GLN A 12 8.97 0.02 16.37
C GLN A 12 8.13 1.21 16.82
N ASP A 13 7.58 1.14 18.03
CA ASP A 13 6.88 2.24 18.68
C ASP A 13 7.78 2.79 19.78
N ASN A 14 8.27 4.02 19.59
CA ASN A 14 9.16 4.69 20.55
C ASN A 14 8.43 5.09 21.84
N ASN A 15 7.14 5.41 21.77
CA ASN A 15 6.34 5.81 22.91
C ASN A 15 6.11 4.62 23.86
N LEU A 16 5.83 3.45 23.30
CA LEU A 16 5.60 2.22 24.06
C LEU A 16 6.90 1.44 24.35
N ARG A 17 8.02 1.82 23.73
CA ARG A 17 9.30 1.08 23.78
C ARG A 17 9.13 -0.39 23.38
N GLN A 18 8.31 -0.62 22.35
CA GLN A 18 7.97 -1.95 21.85
C GLN A 18 8.29 -2.08 20.36
N PHE A 19 8.52 -3.30 19.90
CA PHE A 19 8.58 -3.61 18.48
C PHE A 19 7.81 -4.89 18.14
N SER A 20 7.37 -5.00 16.89
CA SER A 20 6.66 -6.16 16.35
C SER A 20 7.07 -6.41 14.90
N PHE A 21 6.86 -7.63 14.43
CA PHE A 21 6.99 -7.99 13.02
C PHE A 21 5.64 -8.37 12.45
N ILE A 22 5.30 -7.80 11.30
CA ILE A 22 4.07 -8.11 10.57
C ILE A 22 4.43 -8.94 9.33
N GLY A 23 3.83 -10.13 9.21
CA GLY A 23 4.02 -11.04 8.09
C GLY A 23 4.07 -12.52 8.51
N PRO A 24 4.54 -13.43 7.64
CA PRO A 24 5.14 -13.17 6.32
C PRO A 24 4.15 -12.58 5.31
N LEU A 25 4.64 -11.69 4.45
CA LEU A 25 3.88 -10.99 3.42
C LEU A 25 4.51 -11.20 2.04
N GLN A 26 3.67 -11.21 1.00
CA GLN A 26 4.13 -11.00 -0.37
C GLN A 26 4.43 -9.51 -0.60
N LYS A 27 5.34 -9.21 -1.53
CA LYS A 27 5.81 -7.84 -1.79
C LYS A 27 4.69 -6.85 -2.10
N ASN A 28 3.64 -7.30 -2.77
CA ASN A 28 2.48 -6.48 -3.06
C ASN A 28 1.68 -6.10 -1.80
N GLN A 29 1.60 -6.99 -0.81
CA GLN A 29 0.88 -6.75 0.45
C GLN A 29 1.57 -5.72 1.35
N ILE A 30 2.86 -5.45 1.15
CA ILE A 30 3.65 -4.52 1.98
C ILE A 30 3.07 -3.10 1.92
N TYR A 31 2.70 -2.62 0.73
CA TYR A 31 2.26 -1.23 0.53
C TYR A 31 1.04 -0.83 1.37
N GLN A 32 0.13 -1.76 1.62
CA GLN A 32 -1.06 -1.50 2.44
C GLN A 32 -0.68 -1.20 3.90
N TRP A 33 0.34 -1.88 4.41
CA TRP A 33 0.85 -1.66 5.75
C TRP A 33 1.72 -0.43 5.86
N LEU A 34 2.47 -0.07 4.80
CA LEU A 34 3.19 1.22 4.74
C LEU A 34 2.21 2.40 4.82
N ASP A 35 1.06 2.31 4.14
CA ASP A 35 -0.01 3.32 4.23
C ASP A 35 -0.56 3.46 5.65
N VAL A 36 -0.83 2.33 6.32
CA VAL A 36 -1.27 2.34 7.71
C VAL A 36 -0.21 2.95 8.62
N ALA A 37 1.06 2.57 8.45
CA ALA A 37 2.15 3.09 9.27
C ALA A 37 2.34 4.60 9.10
N SER A 38 2.24 5.11 7.87
CA SER A 38 2.29 6.55 7.58
C SER A 38 1.17 7.32 8.27
N LYS A 39 -0.06 6.78 8.26
CA LYS A 39 -1.20 7.43 8.94
C LYS A 39 -1.04 7.45 10.45
N GLU A 40 -0.42 6.44 11.04
CA GLU A 40 -0.17 6.44 12.48
C GLU A 40 0.91 7.45 12.87
N GLN A 41 1.94 7.66 12.01
CA GLN A 41 2.91 8.74 12.21
C GLN A 41 2.25 10.13 12.19
N ASP A 42 1.27 10.35 11.32
CA ASP A 42 0.52 11.62 11.25
C ASP A 42 -0.36 11.89 12.49
N ASN A 43 -0.61 10.87 13.33
CA ASN A 43 -1.41 10.97 14.56
C ASN A 43 -0.54 11.10 15.84
N ASP A 44 0.63 11.75 15.75
CA ASP A 44 1.57 11.97 16.85
C ASP A 44 2.12 10.69 17.53
N ARG A 45 2.02 9.51 16.89
CA ARG A 45 2.75 8.31 17.34
C ARG A 45 4.14 8.29 16.70
N GLU A 46 5.18 8.24 17.54
CA GLU A 46 6.56 8.03 17.10
C GLU A 46 6.80 6.57 16.72
N ILE A 47 6.32 6.18 15.55
CA ILE A 47 6.50 4.84 15.00
C ILE A 47 7.57 4.89 13.91
N LEU A 48 8.51 3.95 13.97
CA LEU A 48 9.45 3.65 12.90
C LEU A 48 9.04 2.33 12.26
N PHE A 49 9.04 2.29 10.93
CA PHE A 49 8.70 1.09 10.18
C PHE A 49 9.69 0.85 9.04
N ASN A 50 10.01 -0.41 8.78
CA ASN A 50 10.89 -0.81 7.69
C ASN A 50 10.39 -2.10 7.03
N GLU A 51 10.48 -2.17 5.71
CA GLU A 51 10.36 -3.43 4.97
C GLU A 51 11.67 -4.21 5.09
N ILE A 52 11.59 -5.46 5.52
CA ILE A 52 12.76 -6.32 5.69
C ILE A 52 12.48 -7.69 5.08
N GLU A 53 13.52 -8.35 4.57
CA GLU A 53 13.41 -9.76 4.19
C GLU A 53 13.28 -10.62 5.45
N LEU A 54 12.54 -11.74 5.36
CA LEU A 54 12.37 -12.68 6.47
C LEU A 54 13.72 -13.18 7.04
N SER A 55 14.74 -13.30 6.18
CA SER A 55 16.13 -13.62 6.53
C SER A 55 16.76 -12.65 7.53
N ASN A 56 16.38 -11.36 7.49
CA ASN A 56 16.96 -10.30 8.31
C ASN A 56 16.23 -10.11 9.65
N ARG A 57 15.20 -10.92 9.95
CA ARG A 57 14.39 -10.79 11.17
C ARG A 57 15.23 -10.79 12.45
N LEU A 58 16.21 -11.70 12.54
CA LEU A 58 17.02 -11.86 13.76
C LEU A 58 17.93 -10.65 14.00
N GLU A 59 18.46 -10.05 12.93
CA GLU A 59 19.29 -8.85 13.01
C GLU A 59 18.49 -7.66 13.57
N TYR A 60 17.31 -7.40 13.01
CA TYR A 60 16.42 -6.33 13.47
C TYR A 60 15.94 -6.55 14.92
N LYS A 61 15.66 -7.82 15.28
CA LYS A 61 15.30 -8.17 16.65
C LYS A 61 16.43 -7.82 17.62
N ASN A 62 17.65 -8.28 17.35
CA ASN A 62 18.79 -8.05 18.22
C ASN A 62 19.11 -6.55 18.34
N TYR A 63 19.00 -5.81 17.24
CA TYR A 63 19.18 -4.37 17.22
C TYR A 63 18.16 -3.64 18.12
N ALA A 64 16.88 -3.98 18.00
CA ALA A 64 15.81 -3.39 18.81
C ALA A 64 15.98 -3.71 20.31
N GLU A 65 16.29 -4.97 20.64
CA GLU A 65 16.56 -5.38 22.02
C GLU A 65 17.78 -4.68 22.61
N ALA A 66 18.85 -4.49 21.82
CA ALA A 66 20.03 -3.73 22.25
C ALA A 66 19.73 -2.25 22.52
N LEU A 67 18.76 -1.66 21.80
CA LEU A 67 18.24 -0.32 22.07
C LEU A 67 17.24 -0.28 23.24
N GLY A 68 16.94 -1.42 23.87
CA GLY A 68 16.07 -1.57 25.03
C GLY A 68 14.58 -1.58 24.71
N PHE A 69 14.20 -2.04 23.53
CA PHE A 69 12.81 -2.29 23.16
C PHE A 69 12.41 -3.75 23.44
N SER A 70 11.15 -3.99 23.78
CA SER A 70 10.61 -5.35 23.98
C SER A 70 9.78 -5.82 22.78
N GLU A 71 9.99 -7.06 22.33
CA GLU A 71 9.16 -7.69 21.28
C GLU A 71 7.75 -7.92 21.82
N THR A 72 6.73 -7.48 21.07
CA THR A 72 5.32 -7.76 21.35
C THR A 72 4.72 -8.65 20.26
N LYS A 73 3.83 -9.56 20.66
CA LYS A 73 3.02 -10.38 19.75
C LYS A 73 1.79 -9.65 19.22
N LYS A 74 1.47 -8.49 19.80
CA LYS A 74 0.36 -7.66 19.36
C LYS A 74 0.85 -6.77 18.22
N ASP A 75 0.11 -6.74 17.12
CA ASP A 75 0.39 -5.82 16.03
C ASP A 75 0.33 -4.37 16.55
N LEU A 76 1.42 -3.63 16.34
CA LEU A 76 1.52 -2.22 16.75
C LEU A 76 0.78 -1.28 15.79
N LEU A 77 0.44 -1.77 14.60
CA LEU A 77 -0.38 -1.11 13.58
C LEU A 77 -1.76 -1.76 13.51
N PRO A 78 -2.83 -0.98 13.28
CA PRO A 78 -4.13 -1.57 12.98
C PRO A 78 -4.09 -2.37 11.67
N LEU A 79 -4.98 -3.36 11.54
CA LEU A 79 -5.09 -4.10 10.29
C LEU A 79 -5.47 -3.17 9.12
N PRO A 80 -4.85 -3.33 7.93
CA PRO A 80 -5.27 -2.59 6.76
C PRO A 80 -6.75 -2.87 6.44
N LYS A 81 -7.53 -1.80 6.21
CA LYS A 81 -8.97 -1.88 5.93
C LYS A 81 -9.30 -2.59 4.61
N ASP A 82 -8.36 -2.63 3.66
CA ASP A 82 -8.53 -3.29 2.37
C ASP A 82 -7.32 -4.19 2.10
N ARG A 83 -7.52 -5.51 2.21
CA ARG A 83 -6.49 -6.52 1.89
C ARG A 83 -6.44 -6.86 0.39
N SER A 84 -7.39 -6.38 -0.41
CA SER A 84 -7.49 -6.76 -1.82
C SER A 84 -6.75 -5.83 -2.76
N ASN A 85 -5.45 -6.09 -2.92
CA ASN A 85 -4.70 -5.54 -4.06
C ASN A 85 -5.18 -6.08 -5.40
N GLU A 86 -5.88 -7.22 -5.41
CA GLU A 86 -6.43 -7.82 -6.61
C GLU A 86 -7.72 -7.11 -7.04
N TYR A 87 -7.70 -6.52 -8.23
CA TYR A 87 -8.90 -6.05 -8.91
C TYR A 87 -9.83 -7.24 -9.19
N LYS A 88 -10.99 -7.31 -8.52
CA LYS A 88 -11.97 -8.41 -8.65
C LYS A 88 -12.94 -8.24 -9.82
N GLY A 89 -12.86 -7.12 -10.55
CA GLY A 89 -13.74 -6.85 -11.69
C GLY A 89 -13.30 -7.59 -12.96
N ASN A 90 -14.21 -7.74 -13.92
CA ASN A 90 -13.85 -8.22 -15.25
C ASN A 90 -13.01 -7.15 -15.97
N ILE A 91 -11.80 -7.51 -16.43
CA ILE A 91 -10.93 -6.60 -17.17
C ILE A 91 -11.28 -6.68 -18.66
N PRO A 92 -11.84 -5.61 -19.27
CA PRO A 92 -12.16 -5.58 -20.68
C PRO A 92 -10.90 -5.68 -21.56
N LYS A 93 -11.06 -6.14 -22.80
CA LYS A 93 -9.93 -6.38 -23.73
C LYS A 93 -8.99 -5.17 -23.91
N TYR A 94 -9.53 -3.94 -23.88
CA TYR A 94 -8.72 -2.73 -24.03
C TYR A 94 -7.80 -2.46 -22.81
N ALA A 95 -8.07 -3.08 -21.67
CA ALA A 95 -7.36 -2.91 -20.40
C ALA A 95 -6.58 -4.17 -19.98
N ASN A 96 -6.52 -5.21 -20.82
CA ASN A 96 -5.96 -6.52 -20.44
C ASN A 96 -4.45 -6.53 -20.14
N LYS A 97 -3.71 -5.51 -20.60
CA LYS A 97 -2.27 -5.35 -20.35
C LYS A 97 -1.98 -4.57 -19.06
N ALA A 98 -3.00 -3.99 -18.43
CA ALA A 98 -2.83 -3.20 -17.23
C ALA A 98 -2.47 -4.09 -16.04
N ASP A 99 -1.62 -3.55 -15.16
CA ASP A 99 -1.28 -4.20 -13.90
C ASP A 99 -2.53 -4.25 -13.00
N PRO A 100 -3.07 -5.44 -12.65
CA PRO A 100 -4.27 -5.56 -11.80
C PRO A 100 -4.16 -4.82 -10.47
N GLU A 101 -2.95 -4.64 -9.95
CA GLU A 101 -2.69 -3.90 -8.71
C GLU A 101 -2.83 -2.39 -8.86
N ARG A 102 -2.91 -1.90 -10.10
CA ARG A 102 -2.99 -0.48 -10.46
C ARG A 102 -4.28 -0.12 -11.19
N ILE A 103 -5.19 -1.08 -11.36
CA ILE A 103 -6.48 -0.81 -12.01
C ILE A 103 -7.41 -0.06 -11.06
N ILE A 104 -7.97 1.02 -11.57
CA ILE A 104 -9.04 1.82 -10.95
C ILE A 104 -10.06 2.28 -12.00
N HIS A 105 -11.25 2.64 -11.54
CA HIS A 105 -12.25 3.39 -12.28
C HIS A 105 -12.02 4.89 -12.11
N ILE A 106 -12.01 5.61 -13.24
CA ILE A 106 -11.99 7.08 -13.27
C ILE A 106 -13.11 7.61 -14.16
N LEU A 107 -13.58 8.82 -13.90
CA LEU A 107 -14.35 9.60 -14.87
C LEU A 107 -13.38 10.26 -15.87
N CYS A 108 -13.19 9.65 -17.03
CA CYS A 108 -12.22 10.15 -18.01
C CYS A 108 -12.70 11.44 -18.68
N LYS A 109 -12.02 12.56 -18.39
CA LYS A 109 -12.25 13.89 -19.00
C LYS A 109 -11.65 14.06 -20.41
N GLY A 110 -10.87 13.07 -20.89
CA GLY A 110 -10.31 13.03 -22.24
C GLY A 110 -11.33 12.60 -23.32
N LYS A 111 -10.88 11.79 -24.28
CA LYS A 111 -11.71 11.37 -25.43
C LYS A 111 -12.90 10.48 -25.03
N CYS A 112 -12.84 9.76 -23.91
CA CYS A 112 -13.89 8.82 -23.51
C CYS A 112 -15.14 9.50 -22.94
N LYS A 113 -14.99 10.60 -22.19
CA LYS A 113 -16.08 11.34 -21.51
C LYS A 113 -17.03 10.45 -20.68
N LYS A 114 -16.53 9.35 -20.13
CA LYS A 114 -17.30 8.35 -19.37
C LYS A 114 -16.42 7.69 -18.31
N THR A 115 -17.06 6.99 -17.37
CA THR A 115 -16.35 6.11 -16.44
C THR A 115 -15.67 4.99 -17.22
N THR A 116 -14.38 4.80 -16.99
CA THR A 116 -13.55 3.81 -17.68
C THR A 116 -12.41 3.38 -16.77
N LEU A 117 -11.76 2.28 -17.15
CA LEU A 117 -10.57 1.82 -16.42
C LEU A 117 -9.36 2.68 -16.74
N ALA A 118 -8.56 2.91 -15.72
CA ALA A 118 -7.28 3.57 -15.78
C ALA A 118 -6.25 2.81 -14.96
N GLU A 119 -4.98 3.05 -15.29
CA GLU A 119 -3.84 2.56 -14.55
C GLU A 119 -3.24 3.70 -13.72
N ILE A 120 -3.24 3.53 -12.40
CA ILE A 120 -2.64 4.48 -11.47
C ILE A 120 -1.12 4.28 -11.40
N ASN A 121 -0.38 5.36 -11.16
CA ASN A 121 1.08 5.38 -11.13
C ASN A 121 1.72 4.57 -9.97
N ARG A 122 0.90 4.07 -9.04
CA ARG A 122 1.29 3.29 -7.86
C ARG A 122 0.22 2.22 -7.59
N PRO A 123 0.51 1.13 -6.86
CA PRO A 123 -0.52 0.19 -6.43
C PRO A 123 -1.69 0.89 -5.73
N TYR A 124 -2.90 0.40 -5.94
CA TYR A 124 -4.13 0.99 -5.38
C TYR A 124 -4.05 1.00 -3.84
N PRO A 125 -4.03 2.18 -3.21
CA PRO A 125 -3.82 2.28 -1.77
C PRO A 125 -5.11 2.13 -0.94
N GLY A 126 -6.24 1.86 -1.59
CA GLY A 126 -7.56 1.90 -0.97
C GLY A 126 -8.28 3.23 -1.21
N LYS A 127 -9.62 3.19 -1.10
CA LYS A 127 -10.50 4.32 -1.42
C LYS A 127 -10.27 5.53 -0.51
N GLU A 128 -10.10 5.30 0.80
CA GLU A 128 -9.93 6.38 1.77
C GLU A 128 -8.57 7.09 1.62
N THR A 129 -7.50 6.36 1.30
CA THR A 129 -6.20 6.98 0.98
C THR A 129 -6.28 7.79 -0.30
N LEU A 130 -6.88 7.25 -1.36
CA LEU A 130 -7.09 8.03 -2.58
C LEU A 130 -7.91 9.28 -2.33
N LYS A 131 -8.90 9.26 -1.44
CA LYS A 131 -9.72 10.44 -1.16
C LYS A 131 -8.98 11.50 -0.34
N SER A 132 -8.03 11.10 0.51
CA SER A 132 -7.29 11.99 1.42
C SER A 132 -5.96 12.51 0.84
N ALA A 133 -5.43 11.89 -0.21
CA ALA A 133 -4.17 12.31 -0.81
C ALA A 133 -4.25 13.67 -1.52
N SER A 134 -3.13 14.39 -1.55
CA SER A 134 -3.07 15.69 -2.19
C SER A 134 -3.22 15.57 -3.70
N LEU A 135 -3.79 16.61 -4.31
CA LEU A 135 -3.99 16.65 -5.76
C LEU A 135 -2.64 16.56 -6.47
N GLY A 136 -2.46 15.53 -7.30
CA GLY A 136 -1.23 15.27 -8.05
C GLY A 136 -0.29 14.22 -7.46
N ASP A 137 -0.48 13.79 -6.21
CA ASP A 137 0.28 12.67 -5.62
C ASP A 137 0.07 11.36 -6.39
N TYR A 138 -1.16 11.19 -6.85
CA TYR A 138 -1.59 10.09 -7.68
C TYR A 138 -1.93 10.58 -9.09
N LYS A 139 -1.50 9.81 -10.08
CA LYS A 139 -1.80 10.04 -11.50
C LYS A 139 -2.38 8.76 -12.07
N ALA A 140 -3.45 8.87 -12.84
CA ALA A 140 -4.09 7.74 -13.48
C ALA A 140 -4.17 7.94 -14.99
N THR A 141 -3.68 6.97 -15.74
CA THR A 141 -3.72 6.98 -17.21
C THR A 141 -4.90 6.17 -17.68
N CYS A 142 -5.85 6.80 -18.36
CA CYS A 142 -7.00 6.12 -18.98
C CYS A 142 -6.51 5.04 -19.94
N LEU A 143 -6.87 3.78 -19.70
CA LEU A 143 -6.44 2.64 -20.51
C LEU A 143 -7.09 2.62 -21.90
N GLN A 144 -8.17 3.38 -22.10
CA GLN A 144 -8.87 3.45 -23.37
C GLN A 144 -8.37 4.60 -24.27
N CYS A 145 -8.00 5.77 -23.72
CA CYS A 145 -7.60 6.93 -24.53
C CYS A 145 -6.28 7.60 -24.16
N GLY A 146 -5.59 7.13 -23.12
CA GLY A 146 -4.29 7.66 -22.68
C GLY A 146 -4.35 8.99 -21.92
N HIS A 147 -5.55 9.55 -21.68
CA HIS A 147 -5.68 10.78 -20.89
C HIS A 147 -5.21 10.56 -19.44
N ILE A 148 -4.40 11.49 -18.93
CA ILE A 148 -3.88 11.45 -17.56
C ILE A 148 -4.78 12.29 -16.66
N ALA A 149 -5.39 11.64 -15.68
CA ALA A 149 -6.13 12.27 -14.59
C ALA A 149 -5.23 12.45 -13.36
N GLN A 150 -5.44 13.53 -12.62
CA GLN A 150 -4.74 13.83 -11.37
C GLN A 150 -5.72 14.14 -10.22
N ASP A 151 -7.03 14.08 -10.47
CA ASP A 151 -8.11 14.37 -9.53
C ASP A 151 -8.67 13.08 -8.92
N ASN A 152 -7.96 12.58 -7.92
CA ASN A 152 -8.21 11.34 -7.18
C ASN A 152 -9.53 11.26 -6.39
N TYR A 153 -10.26 12.36 -6.23
CA TYR A 153 -11.48 12.43 -5.39
C TYR A 153 -12.59 11.43 -5.75
N ASN A 154 -12.71 11.06 -7.02
CA ASN A 154 -13.76 10.16 -7.52
C ASN A 154 -13.21 8.83 -8.07
N TRP A 155 -11.98 8.47 -7.69
CA TRP A 155 -11.37 7.22 -8.13
C TRP A 155 -11.75 6.10 -7.18
N TYR A 156 -12.05 4.93 -7.72
CA TYR A 156 -12.45 3.76 -6.94
C TYR A 156 -12.10 2.48 -7.69
N ARG A 157 -12.23 1.34 -7.03
CA ARG A 157 -12.23 0.03 -7.68
C ARG A 157 -13.64 -0.50 -7.84
#